data_AF-A0A3B0Z4C8-F1
#
_entry.id   AF-A0A3B0Z4C8-F1
#
_cell.length_a   1.000
_cell.length_b   1.000
_cell.length_c   1.000
_cell.angle_alpha   90.00
_cell.angle_beta   90.00
_cell.angle_gamma   90.00
#
_symmetry.space_group_name_H-M   'P 1'
#
loop_
_entity.id
_entity.type
_entity.pdbx_description
1 polymer ?
#
loop_
_entity_poly.entity_id
_entity_poly.type
_entity_poly.pdbx_seq_one_letter_code
_entity_poly.pdbx_strand_id
1 'polypeptide(L)'
;MSLALVFNHESLPYDDHEDIDAAILTFIKISLTCRQYGFNLILIDTVVDNSWFGIKLKKGVYWRDWFNAAKQKSELKDLVRAFRSLNTRQPMMLFEDAQLAENSVEVGLKGENQGLNVLQAAYWYETFLISFPTKAPWNRPLIDIWILKVEEDGNSSESTSQINNLFDTHSLQQHECSLQNLRDKRLQTGTDIWENRNLFFPCLYLLDNELKNQLCTWPHKPTILHKAKDALLVINEFVQRWQKGEFSYYQHSHLITCGLSAEVSGESLSVKQDPKKRVEREFWLPEGKKVFCENHVKLQDGFRLHFHVSDTKKVIYIVYLGPHLSL
;
A
#
# COMPACT_ATOMS: atom_id res chain seq x y z
N MET A 1 -11.44 -4.63 2.92
CA MET A 1 -10.39 -5.40 3.62
C MET A 1 -9.04 -4.95 3.09
N SER A 2 -8.00 -4.66 3.90
CA SER A 2 -6.69 -4.17 3.41
C SER A 2 -6.01 -5.17 2.46
N LEU A 3 -5.11 -4.73 1.57
CA LEU A 3 -4.24 -5.67 0.86
C LEU A 3 -3.28 -6.26 1.91
N ALA A 4 -2.93 -7.52 1.75
CA ALA A 4 -2.13 -8.24 2.73
C ALA A 4 -1.04 -9.06 2.05
N LEU A 5 0.14 -9.11 2.65
CA LEU A 5 1.22 -10.02 2.24
C LEU A 5 1.11 -11.30 3.04
N VAL A 6 1.49 -12.43 2.46
CA VAL A 6 1.60 -13.70 3.20
C VAL A 6 3.02 -13.88 3.69
N PHE A 7 3.21 -13.99 5.01
CA PHE A 7 4.53 -14.27 5.56
C PHE A 7 4.93 -15.72 5.29
N ASN A 8 5.98 -15.90 4.50
CA ASN A 8 6.51 -17.20 4.17
C ASN A 8 7.52 -17.68 5.23
N HIS A 9 7.02 -18.32 6.28
CA HIS A 9 7.87 -18.85 7.34
C HIS A 9 8.74 -20.05 6.90
N GLU A 10 8.38 -20.74 5.81
CA GLU A 10 9.19 -21.80 5.18
C GLU A 10 10.52 -21.29 4.60
N SER A 11 10.63 -19.97 4.44
CA SER A 11 11.88 -19.31 4.08
C SER A 11 12.87 -19.20 5.24
N LEU A 12 12.53 -19.63 6.44
CA LEU A 12 13.43 -19.65 7.59
C LEU A 12 13.70 -21.09 8.05
N PRO A 13 14.76 -21.34 8.84
CA PRO A 13 15.78 -20.40 9.31
C PRO A 13 16.92 -20.16 8.30
N TYR A 14 17.71 -19.11 8.54
CA TYR A 14 19.03 -18.85 7.97
C TYR A 14 20.08 -19.87 8.46
N ASP A 15 21.14 -20.03 7.67
CA ASP A 15 22.36 -20.73 8.03
C ASP A 15 23.23 -19.86 8.97
N ASP A 16 24.22 -20.47 9.62
CA ASP A 16 24.94 -19.83 10.74
C ASP A 16 25.76 -18.57 10.34
N HIS A 17 26.08 -18.42 9.06
CA HIS A 17 26.99 -17.39 8.53
C HIS A 17 26.32 -16.11 8.02
N GLU A 18 25.00 -15.99 8.09
CA GLU A 18 24.29 -14.86 7.48
C GLU A 18 24.13 -13.66 8.42
N ASP A 19 24.21 -12.46 7.81
CA ASP A 19 23.98 -11.18 8.49
C ASP A 19 22.48 -10.95 8.70
N ILE A 20 22.03 -11.30 9.90
CA ILE A 20 20.64 -11.17 10.34
C ILE A 20 20.18 -9.70 10.37
N ASP A 21 21.05 -8.77 10.76
CA ASP A 21 20.68 -7.36 10.86
C ASP A 21 20.34 -6.82 9.47
N ALA A 22 21.15 -7.16 8.46
CA ALA A 22 20.90 -6.80 7.07
C ALA A 22 19.63 -7.47 6.49
N ALA A 23 19.42 -8.74 6.81
CA ALA A 23 18.23 -9.50 6.40
C ALA A 23 16.93 -8.88 6.94
N ILE A 24 16.88 -8.60 8.24
CA ILE A 24 15.72 -8.00 8.90
C ILE A 24 15.47 -6.59 8.39
N LEU A 25 16.54 -5.80 8.20
CA LEU A 25 16.45 -4.48 7.60
C LEU A 25 15.78 -4.54 6.22
N THR A 26 16.18 -5.50 5.39
CA THR A 26 15.64 -5.70 4.05
C THR A 26 14.16 -6.09 4.11
N PHE A 27 13.82 -7.09 4.93
CA PHE A 27 12.44 -7.55 5.13
C PHE A 27 11.51 -6.41 5.58
N ILE A 28 11.92 -5.62 6.57
CA ILE A 28 11.14 -4.50 7.09
C ILE A 28 11.02 -3.40 6.03
N LYS A 29 12.09 -3.05 5.32
CA LYS A 29 12.05 -2.03 4.25
C LYS A 29 11.07 -2.41 3.15
N ILE A 30 11.09 -3.67 2.70
CA ILE A 30 10.14 -4.15 1.68
C ILE A 30 8.72 -4.06 2.20
N SER A 31 8.47 -4.60 3.40
CA SER A 31 7.15 -4.57 4.05
C SER A 31 6.58 -3.15 4.17
N LEU A 32 7.43 -2.19 4.57
CA LEU A 32 7.04 -0.79 4.68
C LEU A 32 6.84 -0.12 3.32
N THR A 33 7.64 -0.48 2.32
CA THR A 33 7.51 0.07 0.97
C THR A 33 6.20 -0.40 0.33
N CYS A 34 5.83 -1.67 0.53
CA CYS A 34 4.57 -2.22 0.01
C CYS A 34 3.31 -1.49 0.54
N ARG A 35 3.41 -0.75 1.66
CA ARG A 35 2.32 0.09 2.17
C ARG A 35 1.87 1.17 1.21
N GLN A 36 2.77 1.68 0.37
CA GLN A 36 2.41 2.67 -0.66
C GLN A 36 1.47 2.08 -1.73
N TYR A 37 1.41 0.75 -1.82
CA TYR A 37 0.48 0.01 -2.66
C TYR A 37 -0.71 -0.54 -1.86
N GLY A 38 -0.87 -0.17 -0.59
CA GLY A 38 -1.97 -0.59 0.30
C GLY A 38 -1.75 -1.89 1.08
N PHE A 39 -0.58 -2.52 0.96
CA PHE A 39 -0.23 -3.74 1.71
C PHE A 39 0.19 -3.40 3.14
N ASN A 40 -0.81 -3.19 4.00
CA ASN A 40 -0.60 -2.75 5.39
C ASN A 40 -0.73 -3.87 6.42
N LEU A 41 -0.97 -5.09 5.95
CA LEU A 41 -1.20 -6.27 6.78
C LEU A 41 -0.28 -7.42 6.33
N ILE A 42 0.27 -8.16 7.27
CA ILE A 42 0.99 -9.41 7.01
C ILE A 42 0.20 -10.57 7.63
N LEU A 43 -0.14 -11.56 6.81
CA LEU A 43 -0.86 -12.76 7.20
C LEU A 43 0.12 -13.80 7.73
N ILE A 44 -0.15 -14.36 8.91
CA ILE A 44 0.71 -15.30 9.61
C ILE A 44 -0.04 -16.62 9.82
N ASP A 45 0.63 -17.73 9.54
CA ASP A 45 0.14 -19.09 9.78
C ASP A 45 0.00 -19.37 11.29
N THR A 46 -0.99 -20.17 11.70
CA THR A 46 -1.25 -20.56 13.10
C THR A 46 -0.14 -21.41 13.70
N VAL A 47 0.66 -22.09 12.88
CA VAL A 47 1.83 -22.87 13.35
C VAL A 47 2.98 -22.00 13.85
N VAL A 48 2.93 -20.70 13.55
CA VAL A 48 3.97 -19.73 13.87
C VAL A 48 3.51 -18.80 14.99
N ASP A 49 4.46 -18.30 15.79
CA ASP A 49 4.16 -17.28 16.81
C ASP A 49 3.62 -15.98 16.18
N ASN A 50 2.40 -15.62 16.54
CA ASN A 50 1.71 -14.42 16.07
C ASN A 50 2.39 -13.10 16.47
N SER A 51 3.20 -13.14 17.52
CA SER A 51 3.91 -11.98 18.04
C SER A 51 5.22 -11.70 17.29
N TRP A 52 5.57 -12.53 16.30
CA TRP A 52 6.88 -12.65 15.64
C TRP A 52 8.01 -13.17 16.53
N PHE A 53 7.98 -12.89 17.83
CA PHE A 53 9.13 -13.01 18.72
C PHE A 53 9.68 -14.43 18.88
N GLY A 54 8.83 -15.44 18.73
CA GLY A 54 9.15 -16.86 18.75
C GLY A 54 9.54 -17.44 17.40
N ILE A 55 9.53 -16.64 16.32
CA ILE A 55 10.03 -17.08 15.02
C ILE A 55 11.55 -17.23 15.09
N LYS A 56 12.03 -18.39 14.67
CA LYS A 56 13.45 -18.71 14.62
C LYS A 56 14.09 -18.11 13.38
N LEU A 57 15.10 -17.26 13.57
CA LEU A 57 15.81 -16.58 12.50
C LEU A 57 16.99 -17.40 11.99
N LYS A 58 17.83 -17.90 12.91
CA LYS A 58 18.89 -18.87 12.63
C LYS A 58 18.98 -19.87 13.77
N LYS A 59 19.90 -20.84 13.67
CA LYS A 59 20.11 -21.81 14.76
C LYS A 59 20.36 -21.10 16.10
N GLY A 60 19.45 -21.34 17.05
CA GLY A 60 19.52 -20.79 18.41
C GLY A 60 19.20 -19.30 18.55
N VAL A 61 18.82 -18.61 17.47
CA VAL A 61 18.50 -17.16 17.50
C VAL A 61 17.09 -16.93 17.00
N TYR A 62 16.30 -16.22 17.80
CA TYR A 62 14.92 -15.87 17.52
C TYR A 62 14.76 -14.36 17.33
N TRP A 63 13.63 -13.94 16.78
CA TRP A 63 13.30 -12.52 16.65
C TRP A 63 13.34 -11.75 17.96
N ARG A 64 12.95 -12.37 19.09
CA ARG A 64 13.09 -11.74 20.43
C ARG A 64 14.53 -11.41 20.79
N ASP A 65 15.47 -12.29 20.43
CA ASP A 65 16.87 -12.12 20.79
C ASP A 65 17.46 -10.96 19.99
N TRP A 66 17.16 -10.94 18.69
CA TRP A 66 17.48 -9.80 17.83
C TRP A 66 16.86 -8.50 18.34
N PHE A 67 15.56 -8.50 18.63
CA PHE A 67 14.84 -7.29 19.06
C PHE A 67 15.43 -6.71 20.36
N ASN A 68 15.72 -7.57 21.33
CA ASN A 68 16.32 -7.15 22.60
C ASN A 68 17.73 -6.58 22.41
N ALA A 69 18.55 -7.19 21.54
CA ALA A 69 19.87 -6.68 21.21
C ALA A 69 19.78 -5.34 20.42
N ALA A 70 18.92 -5.27 19.41
CA ALA A 70 18.73 -4.10 18.56
C ALA A 70 18.21 -2.88 19.33
N LYS A 71 17.37 -3.10 20.35
CA LYS A 71 16.86 -2.02 21.21
C LYS A 71 17.97 -1.26 21.96
N GLN A 72 19.11 -1.90 22.20
CA GLN A 72 20.25 -1.29 22.89
C GLN A 72 21.20 -0.55 21.95
N LYS A 73 21.06 -0.77 20.63
CA LYS A 73 21.88 -0.14 19.59
C LYS A 73 21.21 1.13 19.09
N SER A 74 21.85 2.28 19.28
CA SER A 74 21.30 3.60 18.91
C SER A 74 20.96 3.70 17.42
N GLU A 75 21.78 3.08 16.58
CA GLU A 75 21.70 3.01 15.13
C GLU A 75 20.54 2.14 14.62
N LEU A 76 19.99 1.23 15.45
CA LEU A 76 18.86 0.37 15.08
C LEU A 76 17.53 0.85 15.65
N LYS A 77 17.50 2.00 16.35
CA LYS A 77 16.30 2.52 17.01
C LYS A 77 15.11 2.70 16.04
N ASP A 78 15.38 3.23 14.86
CA ASP A 78 14.34 3.42 13.84
C ASP A 78 13.88 2.09 13.24
N LEU A 79 14.78 1.13 13.09
CA LEU A 79 14.45 -0.22 12.61
C LEU A 79 13.55 -0.96 13.62
N VAL A 80 13.84 -0.85 14.91
CA VAL A 80 13.00 -1.40 15.99
C VAL A 80 11.62 -0.75 16.00
N ARG A 81 11.53 0.57 15.79
CA ARG A 81 10.24 1.27 15.69
C ARG A 81 9.46 0.83 14.44
N ALA A 82 10.15 0.68 13.31
CA ALA A 82 9.58 0.22 12.05
C ALA A 82 8.99 -1.19 12.18
N PHE A 83 9.75 -2.12 12.78
CA PHE A 83 9.28 -3.48 13.08
C PHE A 83 7.98 -3.49 13.88
N ARG A 84 7.93 -2.71 14.98
CA ARG A 84 6.71 -2.61 15.83
C ARG A 84 5.51 -2.02 15.12
N SER A 85 5.71 -1.34 14.00
CA SER A 85 4.61 -0.77 13.22
C SER A 85 3.98 -1.78 12.26
N LEU A 86 4.56 -2.97 12.06
CA LEU A 86 4.02 -4.01 11.19
C LEU A 86 2.72 -4.55 11.81
N ASN A 87 1.62 -4.46 11.07
CA ASN A 87 0.35 -5.05 11.49
C ASN A 87 0.24 -6.47 10.95
N THR A 88 -0.29 -7.37 11.78
CA THR A 88 -0.43 -8.77 11.41
C THR A 88 -1.82 -9.31 11.70
N ARG A 89 -2.19 -10.39 10.99
CA ARG A 89 -3.40 -11.17 11.24
C ARG A 89 -3.05 -12.64 11.27
N GLN A 90 -3.57 -13.32 12.27
CA GLN A 90 -3.58 -14.77 12.39
C GLN A 90 -5.00 -15.20 12.78
N PRO A 91 -5.58 -16.28 12.21
CA PRO A 91 -5.01 -17.14 11.17
C PRO A 91 -4.76 -16.41 9.84
N MET A 92 -3.86 -16.98 9.04
CA MET A 92 -3.48 -16.46 7.72
C MET A 92 -4.72 -16.37 6.82
N MET A 93 -5.48 -17.46 6.75
CA MET A 93 -6.79 -17.51 6.09
C MET A 93 -7.90 -17.28 7.11
N LEU A 94 -8.96 -16.58 6.70
CA LEU A 94 -10.18 -16.47 7.50
C LEU A 94 -10.83 -17.85 7.62
N PHE A 95 -11.60 -18.07 8.69
CA PHE A 95 -12.22 -19.37 8.94
C PHE A 95 -13.09 -19.85 7.76
N GLU A 96 -13.93 -18.97 7.22
CA GLU A 96 -14.79 -19.26 6.07
C GLU A 96 -13.95 -19.58 4.81
N ASP A 97 -12.90 -18.80 4.55
CA ASP A 97 -11.97 -19.03 3.43
C ASP A 97 -11.22 -20.36 3.58
N ALA A 98 -10.76 -20.69 4.79
CA ALA A 98 -10.02 -21.90 5.08
C ALA A 98 -10.89 -23.15 4.86
N GLN A 99 -12.14 -23.13 5.32
CA GLN A 99 -13.08 -24.23 5.09
C GLN A 99 -13.37 -24.45 3.60
N LEU A 100 -13.50 -23.37 2.83
CA LEU A 100 -13.69 -23.48 1.39
C LEU A 100 -12.44 -24.00 0.71
N ALA A 101 -11.27 -23.48 1.07
CA ALA A 101 -9.99 -23.86 0.47
C ALA A 101 -9.60 -25.31 0.77
N GLU A 102 -9.74 -25.77 2.01
CA GLU A 102 -9.40 -27.14 2.44
C GLU A 102 -10.15 -28.21 1.62
N ASN A 103 -11.38 -27.91 1.20
CA ASN A 103 -12.20 -28.84 0.43
C ASN A 103 -12.07 -28.68 -1.10
N SER A 104 -11.36 -27.67 -1.59
CA SER A 104 -11.40 -27.30 -3.02
C SER A 104 -10.03 -27.09 -3.67
N VAL A 105 -8.99 -26.76 -2.90
CA VAL A 105 -7.68 -26.46 -3.47
C VAL A 105 -6.53 -26.83 -2.54
N GLU A 106 -5.51 -27.48 -3.09
CA GLU A 106 -4.21 -27.65 -2.45
C GLU A 106 -3.13 -27.04 -3.35
N VAL A 107 -2.11 -26.42 -2.74
CA VAL A 107 -1.04 -25.74 -3.48
C VAL A 107 0.30 -26.10 -2.87
N GLY A 108 1.22 -26.62 -3.69
CA GLY A 108 2.55 -27.01 -3.27
C GLY A 108 3.65 -26.54 -4.23
N LEU A 109 4.90 -26.75 -3.82
CA LEU A 109 6.06 -26.43 -4.67
C LEU A 109 6.17 -27.42 -5.82
N LYS A 110 6.49 -26.92 -7.02
CA LYS A 110 6.70 -27.78 -8.19
C LYS A 110 7.81 -28.82 -7.92
N GLY A 111 7.46 -30.09 -8.04
CA GLY A 111 8.35 -31.23 -7.77
C GLY A 111 8.26 -31.81 -6.37
N GLU A 112 7.52 -31.17 -5.46
CA GLU A 112 7.19 -31.69 -4.14
C GLU A 112 5.80 -32.33 -4.13
N ASN A 113 5.56 -33.28 -3.22
CA ASN A 113 4.29 -34.01 -3.14
C ASN A 113 3.33 -33.49 -2.06
N GLN A 114 3.73 -32.46 -1.31
CA GLN A 114 2.93 -31.91 -0.20
C GLN A 114 2.60 -30.44 -0.46
N GLY A 115 1.35 -30.07 -0.21
CA GLY A 115 0.92 -28.69 -0.17
C GLY A 115 1.56 -27.91 0.98
N LEU A 116 1.61 -26.59 0.82
CA LEU A 116 2.08 -25.65 1.83
C LEU A 116 1.02 -24.56 2.04
N ASN A 117 0.58 -24.39 3.29
CA ASN A 117 -0.45 -23.41 3.66
C ASN A 117 -0.11 -21.99 3.18
N VAL A 118 1.17 -21.59 3.24
CA VAL A 118 1.62 -20.27 2.79
C VAL A 118 1.40 -20.06 1.30
N LEU A 119 1.59 -21.11 0.48
CA LEU A 119 1.35 -21.05 -0.95
C LEU A 119 -0.15 -21.08 -1.25
N GLN A 120 -0.91 -21.91 -0.53
CA GLN A 120 -2.35 -21.98 -0.64
C GLN A 120 -3.01 -20.63 -0.33
N ALA A 121 -2.61 -19.96 0.76
CA ALA A 121 -3.13 -18.65 1.11
C ALA A 121 -2.73 -17.55 0.12
N ALA A 122 -1.49 -17.55 -0.37
CA ALA A 122 -1.04 -16.58 -1.36
C ALA A 122 -1.77 -16.76 -2.70
N TYR A 123 -2.02 -18.01 -3.10
CA TYR A 123 -2.85 -18.35 -4.25
C TYR A 123 -4.31 -17.91 -4.06
N TRP A 124 -4.93 -18.28 -2.93
CA TRP A 124 -6.33 -18.00 -2.61
C TRP A 124 -6.66 -16.51 -2.60
N TYR A 125 -5.78 -15.70 -1.98
CA TYR A 125 -5.95 -14.25 -1.90
C TYR A 125 -5.35 -13.49 -3.09
N GLU A 126 -4.85 -14.20 -4.11
CA GLU A 126 -4.16 -13.63 -5.27
C GLU A 126 -3.13 -12.57 -4.89
N THR A 127 -2.27 -12.90 -3.92
CA THR A 127 -1.36 -11.95 -3.27
C THR A 127 0.09 -12.43 -3.29
N PHE A 128 0.98 -11.62 -2.73
CA PHE A 128 2.41 -11.84 -2.68
C PHE A 128 2.82 -12.58 -1.42
N LEU A 129 3.77 -13.49 -1.57
CA LEU A 129 4.61 -13.93 -0.46
C LEU A 129 5.60 -12.81 -0.09
N ILE A 130 5.92 -12.71 1.18
CA ILE A 130 7.10 -12.02 1.67
C ILE A 130 8.00 -13.01 2.41
N SER A 131 9.23 -13.16 1.92
CA SER A 131 10.17 -14.20 2.34
C SER A 131 11.50 -13.61 2.78
N PHE A 132 12.27 -14.41 3.51
CA PHE A 132 13.70 -14.21 3.68
C PHE A 132 14.47 -14.93 2.56
N PRO A 133 15.52 -14.33 1.96
CA PRO A 133 16.27 -14.94 0.86
C PRO A 133 17.27 -16.01 1.29
N THR A 134 16.83 -17.02 2.02
CA THR A 134 17.72 -18.05 2.60
C THR A 134 18.17 -19.09 1.58
N LYS A 135 17.22 -19.68 0.86
CA LYS A 135 17.46 -20.79 -0.07
C LYS A 135 16.48 -20.76 -1.24
N ALA A 136 16.82 -21.49 -2.30
CA ALA A 136 15.85 -21.78 -3.35
C ALA A 136 14.70 -22.64 -2.78
N PRO A 137 13.45 -22.42 -3.21
CA PRO A 137 13.03 -21.43 -4.21
C PRO A 137 12.77 -20.01 -3.64
N TRP A 138 12.86 -19.79 -2.33
CA TRP A 138 12.46 -18.56 -1.64
C TRP A 138 13.28 -17.31 -1.94
N ASN A 139 14.44 -17.48 -2.56
CA ASN A 139 15.27 -16.40 -3.10
C ASN A 139 14.97 -16.09 -4.58
N ARG A 140 13.80 -16.50 -5.09
CA ARG A 140 13.34 -16.21 -6.46
C ARG A 140 12.09 -15.34 -6.43
N PRO A 141 11.95 -14.41 -7.40
CA PRO A 141 10.81 -13.49 -7.44
C PRO A 141 9.51 -14.19 -7.85
N LEU A 142 9.62 -15.30 -8.58
CA LEU A 142 8.50 -16.15 -8.98
C LEU A 142 8.76 -17.56 -8.44
N ILE A 143 7.78 -18.09 -7.71
CA ILE A 143 7.81 -19.43 -7.13
C ILE A 143 6.93 -20.33 -7.99
N ASP A 144 7.53 -21.33 -8.62
CA ASP A 144 6.80 -22.32 -9.41
C ASP A 144 6.03 -23.26 -8.47
N ILE A 145 4.72 -23.38 -8.71
CA ILE A 145 3.81 -24.17 -7.89
C ILE A 145 3.00 -25.15 -8.74
N TRP A 146 2.57 -26.24 -8.10
CA TRP A 146 1.43 -27.04 -8.58
C TRP A 146 0.18 -26.66 -7.78
N ILE A 147 -0.96 -26.83 -8.43
CA ILE A 147 -2.29 -26.55 -7.88
C ILE A 147 -3.15 -27.76 -8.16
N LEU A 148 -3.64 -28.40 -7.11
CA LEU A 148 -4.64 -29.45 -7.17
C LEU A 148 -5.99 -28.81 -6.83
N LYS A 149 -6.93 -28.83 -7.76
CA LYS A 149 -8.31 -28.40 -7.51
C LYS A 149 -9.22 -29.61 -7.45
N VAL A 150 -10.07 -29.64 -6.43
CA VAL A 150 -11.11 -30.67 -6.26
C VAL A 150 -12.45 -30.02 -6.56
N GLU A 151 -13.17 -30.56 -7.54
CA GLU A 151 -14.50 -30.12 -7.92
C GLU A 151 -15.57 -30.81 -7.07
N GLU A 152 -16.79 -30.26 -7.05
CA GLU A 152 -17.91 -30.78 -6.24
C GLU A 152 -18.32 -32.21 -6.63
N ASP A 153 -18.04 -32.63 -7.86
CA ASP A 153 -18.31 -33.98 -8.36
C ASP A 153 -17.25 -35.01 -7.95
N GLY A 154 -16.22 -34.59 -7.21
CA GLY A 154 -15.10 -35.41 -6.76
C GLY A 154 -13.99 -35.57 -7.80
N ASN A 155 -14.11 -34.99 -8.99
CA ASN A 155 -13.01 -34.94 -9.93
C ASN A 155 -11.94 -33.97 -9.44
N SER A 156 -10.69 -34.27 -9.79
CA SER A 156 -9.57 -33.37 -9.51
C SER A 156 -8.83 -33.00 -10.77
N SER A 157 -8.37 -31.76 -10.82
CA SER A 157 -7.51 -31.26 -11.88
C SER A 157 -6.21 -30.71 -11.29
N GLU A 158 -5.10 -31.08 -11.91
CA GLU A 158 -3.79 -30.54 -11.56
C GLU A 158 -3.35 -29.54 -12.62
N SER A 159 -2.83 -28.40 -12.17
CA SER A 159 -2.26 -27.37 -13.02
C SER A 159 -1.00 -26.80 -12.39
N THR A 160 -0.23 -26.04 -13.16
CA THR A 160 0.96 -25.33 -12.66
C THR A 160 0.79 -23.83 -12.84
N SER A 161 1.38 -23.06 -11.92
CA SER A 161 1.35 -21.60 -11.94
C SER A 161 2.58 -21.05 -11.23
N GLN A 162 2.61 -19.73 -11.05
CA GLN A 162 3.64 -19.02 -10.30
C GLN A 162 3.02 -18.12 -9.24
N ILE A 163 3.62 -18.09 -8.06
CA ILE A 163 3.31 -17.13 -6.99
C ILE A 163 4.40 -16.06 -6.96
N ASN A 164 3.97 -14.81 -6.83
CA ASN A 164 4.90 -13.69 -6.68
C ASN A 164 5.49 -13.67 -5.27
N ASN A 165 6.80 -13.49 -5.18
CA ASN A 165 7.54 -13.48 -3.93
C ASN A 165 8.44 -12.25 -3.82
N LEU A 166 8.33 -11.57 -2.68
CA LEU A 166 9.11 -10.39 -2.31
C LEU A 166 10.13 -10.79 -1.24
N PHE A 167 11.42 -10.59 -1.52
CA PHE A 167 12.49 -10.97 -0.58
C PHE A 167 13.67 -9.99 -0.54
N ASP A 168 13.79 -9.12 -1.55
CA ASP A 168 14.81 -8.09 -1.67
C ASP A 168 14.29 -6.86 -2.44
N THR A 169 15.17 -5.89 -2.69
CA THR A 169 14.81 -4.68 -3.45
C THR A 169 14.59 -5.00 -4.95
N HIS A 170 15.28 -6.00 -5.49
CA HIS A 170 15.16 -6.36 -6.91
C HIS A 170 13.80 -7.01 -7.21
N SER A 171 13.38 -7.98 -6.40
CA SER A 171 12.05 -8.60 -6.48
C SER A 171 10.93 -7.58 -6.30
N LEU A 172 11.09 -6.60 -5.41
CA LEU A 172 10.13 -5.49 -5.27
C LEU A 172 9.99 -4.68 -6.57
N GLN A 173 11.11 -4.31 -7.20
CA GLN A 173 11.11 -3.59 -8.49
C GLN A 173 10.48 -4.42 -9.60
N GLN A 174 10.82 -5.71 -9.69
CA GLN A 174 10.24 -6.62 -10.67
C GLN A 174 8.71 -6.71 -10.55
N HIS A 175 8.19 -6.63 -9.32
CA HIS A 175 6.77 -6.77 -9.02
C HIS A 175 6.01 -5.45 -8.91
N GLU A 176 6.67 -4.31 -9.15
CA GLU A 176 6.08 -2.99 -8.98
C GLU A 176 4.77 -2.82 -9.77
N CYS A 177 4.76 -3.21 -11.05
CA CYS A 177 3.57 -3.12 -11.89
C CYS A 177 2.42 -3.98 -11.33
N SER A 178 2.69 -5.20 -10.87
CA SER A 178 1.69 -6.08 -10.28
C SER A 178 1.14 -5.54 -8.95
N LEU A 179 2.00 -4.94 -8.10
CA LEU A 179 1.58 -4.26 -6.87
C LEU A 179 0.70 -3.04 -7.17
N GLN A 180 1.08 -2.23 -8.16
CA GLN A 180 0.30 -1.08 -8.62
C GLN A 180 -1.05 -1.52 -9.20
N ASN A 181 -1.08 -2.61 -9.98
CA ASN A 181 -2.33 -3.13 -10.56
C ASN A 181 -3.30 -3.59 -9.47
N LEU A 182 -2.83 -4.28 -8.42
CA LEU A 182 -3.70 -4.68 -7.30
C LEU A 182 -4.22 -3.47 -6.50
N ARG A 183 -3.38 -2.45 -6.29
CA ARG A 183 -3.84 -1.16 -5.74
C ARG A 183 -4.92 -0.54 -6.61
N ASP A 184 -4.67 -0.42 -7.90
CA ASP A 184 -5.52 0.29 -8.84
C ASP A 184 -6.87 -0.41 -9.07
N LYS A 185 -6.90 -1.74 -9.00
CA LYS A 185 -8.15 -2.53 -8.93
C LYS A 185 -9.04 -2.15 -7.74
N ARG A 186 -8.49 -1.57 -6.68
CA ARG A 186 -9.22 -1.11 -5.49
C ARG A 186 -9.49 0.39 -5.47
N LEU A 187 -9.17 1.09 -6.55
CA LEU A 187 -9.36 2.53 -6.69
C LEU A 187 -9.97 2.85 -8.08
N GLN A 188 -10.90 1.99 -8.53
CA GLN A 188 -11.49 2.10 -9.86
C GLN A 188 -12.60 3.16 -9.91
N THR A 189 -13.42 3.22 -8.85
CA THR A 189 -14.56 4.13 -8.76
C THR A 189 -14.33 5.24 -7.74
N GLY A 190 -15.13 6.30 -7.80
CA GLY A 190 -15.02 7.39 -6.83
C GLY A 190 -15.41 6.92 -5.42
N THR A 191 -16.38 6.00 -5.32
CA THR A 191 -16.71 5.30 -4.07
C THR A 191 -15.50 4.54 -3.53
N ASP A 192 -14.77 3.80 -4.37
CA ASP A 192 -13.57 3.08 -3.93
C ASP A 192 -12.50 4.02 -3.36
N ILE A 193 -12.24 5.14 -4.06
CA ILE A 193 -11.33 6.20 -3.61
C ILE A 193 -11.77 6.73 -2.25
N TRP A 194 -13.07 7.00 -2.09
CA TRP A 194 -13.62 7.52 -0.84
C TRP A 194 -13.48 6.52 0.31
N GLU A 195 -13.91 5.28 0.12
CA GLU A 195 -13.92 4.26 1.15
C GLU A 195 -12.50 3.85 1.56
N ASN A 196 -11.56 3.83 0.62
CA ASN A 196 -10.18 3.46 0.87
C ASN A 196 -9.24 4.66 1.13
N ARG A 197 -9.77 5.87 1.32
CA ARG A 197 -8.95 7.09 1.42
C ARG A 197 -7.92 7.06 2.53
N ASN A 198 -8.28 6.54 3.71
CA ASN A 198 -7.36 6.42 4.84
C ASN A 198 -6.24 5.41 4.60
N LEU A 199 -6.47 4.45 3.69
CA LEU A 199 -5.50 3.42 3.35
C LEU A 199 -4.47 3.92 2.35
N PHE A 200 -4.93 4.58 1.28
CA PHE A 200 -4.07 4.98 0.15
C PHE A 200 -3.62 6.44 0.17
N PHE A 201 -4.32 7.31 0.91
CA PHE A 201 -3.99 8.73 1.04
C PHE A 201 -3.81 9.17 2.52
N PRO A 202 -3.04 8.42 3.34
CA PRO A 202 -2.96 8.68 4.79
C PRO A 202 -2.32 10.03 5.14
N CYS A 203 -1.60 10.67 4.22
CA CYS A 203 -0.98 11.98 4.42
C CYS A 203 -1.86 13.12 3.92
N LEU A 204 -3.00 12.83 3.29
CA LEU A 204 -3.96 13.83 2.80
C LEU A 204 -5.18 13.89 3.71
N TYR A 205 -5.82 15.06 3.70
CA TYR A 205 -7.15 15.21 4.27
C TYR A 205 -8.16 15.44 3.15
N LEU A 206 -8.95 14.42 2.82
CA LEU A 206 -10.06 14.54 1.88
C LEU A 206 -11.28 15.05 2.66
N LEU A 207 -11.78 16.25 2.32
CA LEU A 207 -12.90 16.84 3.05
C LEU A 207 -14.18 16.01 2.88
N ASP A 208 -14.86 15.71 3.99
CA ASP A 208 -16.08 14.88 4.02
C ASP A 208 -17.32 15.55 3.38
N ASN A 209 -17.22 16.83 3.01
CA ASN A 209 -18.33 17.61 2.49
C ASN A 209 -18.56 17.37 0.99
N GLU A 210 -18.44 18.41 0.16
CA GLU A 210 -18.65 18.40 -1.28
C GLU A 210 -17.91 17.25 -1.97
N LEU A 211 -16.65 17.01 -1.58
CA LEU A 211 -15.78 16.03 -2.24
C LEU A 211 -16.30 14.59 -2.09
N LYS A 212 -16.88 14.23 -0.94
CA LYS A 212 -17.48 12.90 -0.75
C LYS A 212 -18.57 12.65 -1.78
N ASN A 213 -19.49 13.61 -1.92
CA ASN A 213 -20.60 13.48 -2.86
C ASN A 213 -20.09 13.44 -4.29
N GLN A 214 -19.14 14.31 -4.65
CA GLN A 214 -18.52 14.33 -5.98
C GLN A 214 -17.95 12.97 -6.36
N LEU A 215 -17.20 12.34 -5.45
CA LEU A 215 -16.63 11.01 -5.67
C LEU A 215 -17.70 9.90 -5.68
N CYS A 216 -18.57 9.83 -4.68
CA CYS A 216 -19.53 8.73 -4.54
C CYS A 216 -20.64 8.75 -5.59
N THR A 217 -20.95 9.90 -6.21
CA THR A 217 -21.96 10.02 -7.27
C THR A 217 -21.34 10.36 -8.62
N TRP A 218 -20.07 10.03 -8.84
CA TRP A 218 -19.28 10.46 -10.01
C TRP A 218 -19.97 10.13 -11.35
N PRO A 219 -20.52 11.12 -12.08
CA PRO A 219 -21.28 10.88 -13.30
C PRO A 219 -20.44 11.04 -14.57
N HIS A 220 -19.14 11.33 -14.42
CA HIS A 220 -18.26 11.74 -15.52
C HIS A 220 -17.37 10.60 -16.02
N LYS A 221 -16.61 10.86 -17.09
CA LYS A 221 -15.74 9.87 -17.72
C LYS A 221 -14.78 9.25 -16.69
N PRO A 222 -14.61 7.91 -16.67
CA PRO A 222 -13.67 7.22 -15.78
C PRO A 222 -12.22 7.69 -15.96
N THR A 223 -11.83 8.10 -17.17
CA THR A 223 -10.47 8.61 -17.44
C THR A 223 -10.11 9.84 -16.62
N ILE A 224 -11.07 10.74 -16.37
CA ILE A 224 -10.86 11.93 -15.52
C ILE A 224 -10.63 11.50 -14.08
N LEU A 225 -11.45 10.56 -13.59
CA LEU A 225 -11.32 10.02 -12.25
C LEU A 225 -9.97 9.31 -12.05
N HIS A 226 -9.52 8.52 -13.03
CA HIS A 226 -8.21 7.88 -12.99
C HIS A 226 -7.08 8.92 -12.89
N LYS A 227 -7.18 10.03 -13.64
CA LYS A 227 -6.20 11.13 -13.53
C LYS A 227 -6.26 11.86 -12.18
N ALA A 228 -7.45 12.01 -11.60
CA ALA A 228 -7.59 12.54 -10.25
C ALA A 228 -6.96 11.60 -9.21
N LYS A 229 -7.19 10.28 -9.31
CA LYS A 229 -6.56 9.24 -8.49
C LYS A 229 -5.02 9.31 -8.60
N ASP A 230 -4.48 9.37 -9.81
CA ASP A 230 -3.03 9.48 -10.04
C ASP A 230 -2.46 10.75 -9.36
N ALA A 231 -3.16 11.89 -9.48
CA ALA A 231 -2.76 13.11 -8.81
C ALA A 231 -2.81 12.99 -7.29
N LEU A 232 -3.84 12.37 -6.72
CA LEU A 232 -3.94 12.13 -5.27
C LEU A 232 -2.80 11.26 -4.76
N LEU A 233 -2.41 10.22 -5.49
CA LEU A 233 -1.27 9.36 -5.12
C LEU A 233 0.04 10.17 -5.08
N VAL A 234 0.30 10.99 -6.09
CA VAL A 234 1.51 11.83 -6.14
C VAL A 234 1.51 12.90 -5.04
N ILE A 235 0.38 13.58 -4.82
CA ILE A 235 0.27 14.58 -3.75
C ILE A 235 0.49 13.90 -2.38
N ASN A 236 -0.05 12.71 -2.17
CA ASN A 236 0.17 11.96 -0.93
C ASN A 236 1.66 11.61 -0.73
N GLU A 237 2.34 11.12 -1.77
CA GLU A 237 3.78 10.84 -1.73
C GLU A 237 4.59 12.11 -1.40
N PHE A 238 4.27 13.23 -2.06
CA PHE A 238 4.89 14.51 -1.77
C PHE A 238 4.75 14.89 -0.29
N VAL A 239 3.54 14.82 0.28
CA VAL A 239 3.32 15.16 1.69
C VAL A 239 4.10 14.22 2.60
N GLN A 240 4.16 12.93 2.29
CA GLN A 240 4.95 11.96 3.05
C GLN A 240 6.44 12.35 3.09
N ARG A 241 7.02 12.72 1.95
CA ARG A 241 8.42 13.16 1.83
C ARG A 241 8.65 14.50 2.52
N TRP A 242 7.68 15.40 2.44
CA TRP A 242 7.70 16.70 3.12
C TRP A 242 7.67 16.57 4.65
N GLN A 243 6.87 15.65 5.18
CA GLN A 243 6.83 15.31 6.60
C GLN A 243 8.14 14.71 7.10
N LYS A 244 8.86 13.95 6.25
CA LYS A 244 10.21 13.43 6.52
C LYS A 244 11.32 14.48 6.42
N GLY A 245 11.01 15.69 5.95
CA GLY A 245 11.96 16.80 5.85
C GLY A 245 12.75 16.86 4.54
N GLU A 246 12.39 16.06 3.53
CA GLU A 246 13.02 16.15 2.20
C GLU A 246 12.71 17.48 1.50
N PHE A 247 11.56 18.07 1.80
CA PHE A 247 11.18 19.40 1.36
C PHE A 247 11.06 20.32 2.57
N SER A 248 11.45 21.59 2.41
CA SER A 248 11.31 22.59 3.48
C SER A 248 9.89 23.16 3.54
N TYR A 249 9.28 23.38 2.39
CA TYR A 249 7.96 23.99 2.23
C TYR A 249 7.31 23.54 0.91
N TYR A 250 6.04 23.88 0.72
CA TYR A 250 5.32 23.57 -0.50
C TYR A 250 5.68 24.48 -1.69
N GLN A 251 5.88 23.86 -2.86
CA GLN A 251 5.92 24.53 -4.15
C GLN A 251 5.27 23.64 -5.20
N HIS A 252 4.65 24.23 -6.24
CA HIS A 252 4.02 23.47 -7.34
C HIS A 252 5.04 22.55 -8.03
N SER A 253 6.27 23.03 -8.22
CA SER A 253 7.38 22.27 -8.82
C SER A 253 7.72 20.99 -8.06
N HIS A 254 7.54 20.94 -6.74
CA HIS A 254 7.82 19.74 -5.96
C HIS A 254 6.86 18.59 -6.30
N LEU A 255 5.61 18.89 -6.67
CA LEU A 255 4.67 17.86 -7.13
C LEU A 255 5.13 17.25 -8.47
N ILE A 256 5.72 18.06 -9.35
CA ILE A 256 6.29 17.60 -10.63
C ILE A 256 7.51 16.71 -10.36
N THR A 257 8.37 17.07 -9.39
CA THR A 257 9.49 16.23 -8.94
C THR A 257 9.03 14.87 -8.39
N CYS A 258 7.84 14.81 -7.79
CA CYS A 258 7.20 13.57 -7.35
C CYS A 258 6.42 12.85 -8.48
N GLY A 259 6.54 13.30 -9.73
CA GLY A 259 5.96 12.60 -10.89
C GLY A 259 4.58 13.07 -11.33
N LEU A 260 4.07 14.21 -10.83
CA LEU A 260 2.80 14.75 -11.28
C LEU A 260 2.95 15.26 -12.72
N SER A 261 2.31 14.59 -13.67
CA SER A 261 2.34 14.99 -15.09
C SER A 261 1.36 16.11 -15.44
N ALA A 262 0.35 16.34 -14.59
CA ALA A 262 -0.64 17.38 -14.77
C ALA A 262 -0.11 18.75 -14.33
N GLU A 263 -0.52 19.80 -15.02
CA GLU A 263 -0.17 21.17 -14.64
C GLU A 263 -0.85 21.55 -13.31
N VAL A 264 -0.11 22.24 -12.44
CA VAL A 264 -0.61 22.80 -11.19
C VAL A 264 -0.50 24.31 -11.25
N SER A 265 -1.57 24.99 -10.87
CA SER A 265 -1.60 26.46 -10.84
C SER A 265 -2.48 26.99 -9.71
N GLY A 266 -2.27 28.26 -9.37
CA GLY A 266 -3.15 29.01 -8.49
C GLY A 266 -4.22 29.77 -9.28
N GLU A 267 -5.20 30.31 -8.56
CA GLU A 267 -6.22 31.19 -9.14
C GLU A 267 -5.64 32.54 -9.61
N SER A 268 -6.22 33.07 -10.68
CA SER A 268 -5.84 34.36 -11.24
C SER A 268 -6.23 35.53 -10.33
N LEU A 269 -5.64 36.71 -10.57
CA LEU A 269 -6.01 37.94 -9.85
C LEU A 269 -7.48 38.33 -10.08
N SER A 270 -8.03 38.10 -11.27
CA SER A 270 -9.43 38.40 -11.58
C SER A 270 -10.40 37.58 -10.74
N VAL A 271 -10.08 36.30 -10.48
CA VAL A 271 -10.87 35.44 -9.58
C VAL A 271 -10.69 35.86 -8.13
N LYS A 272 -9.46 36.20 -7.71
CA LYS A 272 -9.16 36.59 -6.32
C LYS A 272 -9.83 37.89 -5.88
N GLN A 273 -10.00 38.83 -6.81
CA GLN A 273 -10.55 40.16 -6.55
C GLN A 273 -12.07 40.24 -6.72
N ASP A 274 -12.70 39.28 -7.38
CA ASP A 274 -14.16 39.20 -7.52
C ASP A 274 -14.77 38.45 -6.32
N PRO A 275 -15.57 39.10 -5.46
CA PRO A 275 -16.13 38.47 -4.27
C PRO A 275 -17.02 37.24 -4.58
N LYS A 276 -17.74 37.24 -5.71
CA LYS A 276 -18.63 36.12 -6.05
C LYS A 276 -17.82 34.89 -6.42
N LYS A 277 -16.81 35.07 -7.27
CA LYS A 277 -15.93 33.98 -7.74
C LYS A 277 -15.04 33.45 -6.63
N ARG A 278 -14.62 34.35 -5.73
CA ARG A 278 -13.84 34.00 -4.54
C ARG A 278 -14.61 33.05 -3.63
N VAL A 279 -15.89 33.32 -3.36
CA VAL A 279 -16.72 32.52 -2.45
C VAL A 279 -16.84 31.06 -2.90
N GLU A 280 -16.90 30.79 -4.21
CA GLU A 280 -16.92 29.41 -4.75
C GLU A 280 -15.66 28.60 -4.43
N ARG A 281 -14.56 29.27 -4.06
CA ARG A 281 -13.28 28.65 -3.71
C ARG A 281 -12.99 28.73 -2.20
N GLU A 282 -13.96 29.16 -1.40
CA GLU A 282 -13.81 29.21 0.04
C GLU A 282 -14.45 27.99 0.69
N PHE A 283 -13.63 27.16 1.33
CA PHE A 283 -14.06 25.91 1.95
C PHE A 283 -13.82 25.97 3.46
N TRP A 284 -14.68 25.29 4.21
CA TRP A 284 -14.51 25.11 5.64
C TRP A 284 -13.59 23.93 5.90
N LEU A 285 -12.48 24.18 6.59
CA LEU A 285 -11.63 23.12 7.12
C LEU A 285 -12.28 22.49 8.37
N PRO A 286 -11.88 21.26 8.74
CA PRO A 286 -12.42 20.55 9.91
C PRO A 286 -12.29 21.32 11.22
N GLU A 287 -11.32 22.22 11.33
CA GLU A 287 -11.09 23.05 12.52
C GLU A 287 -12.02 24.26 12.59
N GLY A 288 -13.03 24.36 11.71
CA GLY A 288 -13.97 25.47 11.67
C GLY A 288 -13.38 26.76 11.08
N LYS A 289 -12.26 26.67 10.35
CA LYS A 289 -11.65 27.81 9.65
C LYS A 289 -12.03 27.79 8.19
N LYS A 290 -12.58 28.90 7.68
CA LYS A 290 -12.79 29.09 6.25
C LYS A 290 -11.48 29.50 5.57
N VAL A 291 -11.12 28.84 4.48
CA VAL A 291 -9.89 29.12 3.72
C VAL A 291 -10.18 29.24 2.23
N PHE A 292 -9.45 30.14 1.58
CA PHE A 292 -9.47 30.29 0.14
C PHE A 292 -8.54 29.23 -0.49
N CYS A 293 -9.12 28.35 -1.31
CA CYS A 293 -8.42 27.22 -1.94
C CYS A 293 -8.07 27.58 -3.38
N GLU A 294 -6.92 28.23 -3.55
CA GLU A 294 -6.49 28.72 -4.86
C GLU A 294 -5.79 27.67 -5.72
N ASN A 295 -5.14 26.68 -5.09
CA ASN A 295 -4.33 25.72 -5.83
C ASN A 295 -5.21 24.64 -6.45
N HIS A 296 -4.91 24.28 -7.69
CA HIS A 296 -5.60 23.20 -8.36
C HIS A 296 -4.69 22.46 -9.36
N VAL A 297 -4.94 21.16 -9.49
CA VAL A 297 -4.40 20.35 -10.59
C VAL A 297 -5.35 20.45 -11.77
N LYS A 298 -4.80 20.73 -12.96
CA LYS A 298 -5.57 20.77 -14.21
C LYS A 298 -5.77 19.36 -14.76
N LEU A 299 -7.02 18.92 -14.82
CA LEU A 299 -7.42 17.64 -15.40
C LEU A 299 -8.01 17.86 -16.81
N GLN A 300 -8.30 16.75 -17.50
CA GLN A 300 -8.91 16.74 -18.83
C GLN A 300 -10.33 17.34 -18.80
N ASP A 301 -10.84 17.76 -19.96
CA ASP A 301 -12.21 18.28 -20.14
C ASP A 301 -12.56 19.46 -19.20
N GLY A 302 -11.55 20.27 -18.84
CA GLY A 302 -11.75 21.42 -17.96
C GLY A 302 -11.94 21.08 -16.48
N PHE A 303 -11.74 19.82 -16.09
CA PHE A 303 -11.82 19.42 -14.68
C PHE A 303 -10.65 19.96 -13.86
N ARG A 304 -10.89 20.10 -12.56
CA ARG A 304 -9.97 20.61 -11.57
C ARG A 304 -10.05 19.80 -10.29
N LEU A 305 -8.89 19.47 -9.73
CA LEU A 305 -8.75 18.96 -8.36
C LEU A 305 -8.20 20.09 -7.51
N HIS A 306 -9.03 20.76 -6.72
CA HIS A 306 -8.60 21.84 -5.85
C HIS A 306 -8.10 21.32 -4.52
N PHE A 307 -7.10 22.02 -3.97
CA PHE A 307 -6.54 21.70 -2.67
C PHE A 307 -6.02 22.94 -1.95
N HIS A 308 -5.94 22.81 -0.62
CA HIS A 308 -5.34 23.79 0.27
C HIS A 308 -4.13 23.21 0.98
N VAL A 309 -3.08 24.01 1.11
CA VAL A 309 -1.83 23.59 1.74
C VAL A 309 -1.70 24.26 3.09
N SER A 310 -1.39 23.46 4.12
CA SER A 310 -1.03 23.96 5.44
C SER A 310 0.44 23.67 5.71
N ASP A 311 1.30 24.68 5.53
CA ASP A 311 2.75 24.56 5.77
C ASP A 311 3.08 24.25 7.23
N THR A 312 2.31 24.80 8.17
CA THR A 312 2.53 24.58 9.61
C THR A 312 2.22 23.14 10.02
N LYS A 313 1.16 22.55 9.45
CA LYS A 313 0.76 21.16 9.73
C LYS A 313 1.46 20.16 8.82
N LYS A 314 2.06 20.61 7.72
CA LYS A 314 2.54 19.76 6.61
C LYS A 314 1.46 18.79 6.14
N VAL A 315 0.27 19.32 5.85
CA VAL A 315 -0.90 18.58 5.38
C VAL A 315 -1.48 19.30 4.17
N ILE A 316 -1.96 18.52 3.20
CA ILE A 316 -2.74 19.01 2.07
C ILE A 316 -4.19 18.54 2.22
N TYR A 317 -5.10 19.50 2.13
CA TYR A 317 -6.53 19.30 2.18
C TYR A 317 -7.07 19.26 0.75
N ILE A 318 -7.71 18.17 0.36
CA ILE A 318 -8.38 18.04 -0.93
C ILE A 318 -9.83 18.48 -0.75
N VAL A 319 -10.24 19.51 -1.49
CA VAL A 319 -11.50 20.22 -1.19
C VAL A 319 -12.56 20.06 -2.26
N TYR A 320 -12.16 19.84 -3.51
CA TYR A 320 -13.09 19.78 -4.64
C TYR A 320 -12.49 18.99 -5.81
N LEU A 321 -13.32 18.17 -6.45
CA LEU A 321 -13.05 17.52 -7.72
C LEU A 321 -14.26 17.68 -8.64
N GLY A 322 -14.09 18.41 -9.73
CA GLY A 322 -15.20 18.66 -10.65
C GLY A 322 -14.80 19.58 -11.81
N PRO A 323 -15.77 20.03 -12.63
CA PRO A 323 -15.54 21.01 -13.67
C PRO A 323 -14.94 22.32 -13.14
N HIS A 324 -14.44 23.15 -14.05
CA HIS A 324 -13.97 24.47 -13.71
C HIS A 324 -15.07 25.30 -13.02
N LEU A 325 -14.76 25.86 -11.86
CA LEU A 325 -15.65 26.81 -11.15
C LEU A 325 -15.81 28.11 -11.93
N SER A 326 -16.78 28.96 -11.59
CA SER A 326 -17.09 30.16 -12.37
C SER A 326 -15.85 31.06 -12.54
N LEU A 327 -15.65 31.57 -13.77
CA LEU A 327 -14.50 32.40 -14.17
C LEU A 327 -14.75 33.89 -14.08
#